data_AF-A0A4Y2GYK5-F1
#
_entry.id   AF-A0A4Y2GYK5-F1
#
_cell.length_a   1.000
_cell.length_b   1.000
_cell.length_c   1.000
_cell.angle_alpha   90.00
_cell.angle_beta   90.00
_cell.angle_gamma   90.00
#
_symmetry.space_group_name_H-M   'P 1'
#
loop_
_entity.id
_entity.type
_entity.pdbx_description
1 polymer ?
#
loop_
_entity_poly.entity_id
_entity_poly.type
_entity_poly.pdbx_seq_one_letter_code
_entity_poly.pdbx_strand_id
1 'polypeptide(L)'
;KWDPKVLPFPHFKQLVIMFLSQLLRDPVAQITGFKAIYDVQGTSPWHLKYCTPQNVYLFYHAIINCFPGRYKAIHVIHESLPMKIVWNLMKPFLSEKMRNRIYFHSNCEELLDIFPSSIIPTKYGGNLQESFDIMDFLRTASKECERYTVEGRPNIY
;
A
#
# COMPACT_ATOMS: atom_id res chain seq x y z
N LYS A 1 4.87 -7.83 -8.35
CA LYS A 1 4.14 -8.57 -7.28
C LYS A 1 5.16 -9.09 -6.27
N TRP A 2 4.77 -9.28 -5.01
CA TRP A 2 5.70 -9.80 -4.01
C TRP A 2 6.01 -11.28 -4.25
N ASP A 3 7.30 -11.62 -4.39
CA ASP A 3 7.78 -12.99 -4.38
C ASP A 3 8.57 -13.22 -3.07
N PRO A 4 8.08 -14.08 -2.16
CA PRO A 4 8.76 -14.38 -0.91
C PRO A 4 10.14 -15.03 -1.05
N LYS A 5 10.47 -15.61 -2.23
CA LYS A 5 11.79 -16.18 -2.52
C LYS A 5 12.83 -15.11 -2.84
N VAL A 6 12.39 -14.03 -3.47
CA VAL A 6 13.25 -12.90 -3.85
C VAL A 6 13.33 -11.88 -2.71
N LEU A 7 12.20 -11.59 -2.07
CA LEU A 7 12.10 -10.63 -0.97
C LEU A 7 11.47 -11.32 0.26
N PRO A 8 12.26 -11.68 1.28
CA PRO A 8 11.74 -12.29 2.49
C PRO A 8 10.66 -11.43 3.17
N PHE A 9 9.69 -12.08 3.81
CA PHE A 9 8.55 -11.40 4.44
C PHE A 9 8.93 -10.27 5.43
N PRO A 10 9.97 -10.41 6.28
CA PRO A 10 10.40 -9.30 7.13
C PRO A 10 10.83 -8.06 6.33
N HIS A 11 11.57 -8.24 5.25
CA HIS A 11 12.02 -7.15 4.38
C HIS A 11 10.86 -6.54 3.59
N PHE A 12 9.89 -7.36 3.17
CA PHE A 12 8.66 -6.86 2.58
C PHE A 12 7.93 -5.88 3.51
N LYS A 13 7.80 -6.22 4.80
CA LYS A 13 7.20 -5.31 5.79
C LYS A 13 7.99 -4.00 5.93
N GLN A 14 9.32 -4.09 6.02
CA GLN A 14 10.19 -2.91 6.11
C GLN A 14 10.04 -2.01 4.88
N LEU A 15 10.04 -2.60 3.69
CA LEU A 15 9.84 -1.89 2.42
C LEU A 15 8.52 -1.12 2.40
N VAL A 16 7.42 -1.74 2.85
CA VAL A 16 6.12 -1.05 2.94
C VAL A 16 6.19 0.16 3.87
N ILE A 17 6.81 0.02 5.04
CA ILE A 17 6.95 1.14 5.99
C ILE A 17 7.84 2.24 5.40
N MET A 18 8.96 1.89 4.76
CA MET A 18 9.83 2.86 4.10
C MET A 18 9.09 3.62 3.00
N PHE A 19 8.32 2.92 2.17
CA PHE A 19 7.51 3.55 1.13
C PHE A 19 6.49 4.53 1.70
N LEU A 20 5.75 4.12 2.73
CA LEU A 20 4.80 5.02 3.40
C LEU A 20 5.51 6.23 3.99
N SER A 21 6.67 6.06 4.63
CA SER A 21 7.47 7.17 5.17
C SER A 21 7.89 8.17 4.10
N GLN A 22 8.21 7.71 2.88
CA GLN A 22 8.52 8.60 1.77
C GLN A 22 7.29 9.40 1.32
N LEU A 23 6.10 8.81 1.30
CA LEU A 23 4.85 9.53 0.98
C LEU A 23 4.57 10.69 1.95
N LEU A 24 4.96 10.55 3.22
CA LEU A 24 4.81 11.61 4.21
C LEU A 24 5.81 12.76 4.04
N ARG A 25 6.77 12.69 3.12
CA ARG A 25 7.63 13.85 2.83
C ARG A 25 6.88 14.98 2.14
N ASP A 26 5.79 14.67 1.44
CA ASP A 26 4.94 15.68 0.81
C ASP A 26 4.00 16.32 1.86
N PRO A 27 4.14 17.63 2.16
CA PRO A 27 3.26 18.33 3.09
C PRO A 27 1.79 18.32 2.67
N VAL A 28 1.51 18.31 1.36
CA VAL A 28 0.14 18.21 0.85
C VAL A 28 -0.44 16.87 1.26
N ALA A 29 0.29 15.79 1.05
CA ALA A 29 -0.13 14.44 1.45
C ALA A 29 -0.32 14.31 2.97
N GLN A 30 0.48 14.98 3.81
CA GLN A 30 0.26 15.02 5.26
C GLN A 30 -1.08 15.67 5.63
N ILE A 31 -1.51 16.70 4.88
CA ILE A 31 -2.76 17.43 5.13
C ILE A 31 -3.95 16.67 4.55
N THR A 32 -3.90 16.37 3.25
CA THR A 32 -5.00 15.79 2.47
C THR A 32 -5.16 14.29 2.72
N GLY A 33 -4.10 13.59 3.10
CA GLY A 33 -4.07 12.14 3.19
C GLY A 33 -4.03 11.46 1.82
N PHE A 34 -4.12 10.12 1.83
CA PHE A 34 -3.93 9.27 0.65
C PHE A 34 -5.13 8.35 0.42
N LYS A 35 -5.42 8.07 -0.85
CA LYS A 35 -6.23 6.94 -1.28
C LYS A 35 -5.29 5.87 -1.83
N ALA A 36 -5.43 4.62 -1.40
CA ALA A 36 -4.59 3.51 -1.85
C ALA A 36 -5.37 2.58 -2.77
N ILE A 37 -4.71 2.04 -3.79
CA ILE A 37 -5.23 0.97 -4.65
C ILE A 37 -4.37 -0.27 -4.42
N TYR A 38 -5.00 -1.38 -4.08
CA TYR A 38 -4.35 -2.66 -3.84
C TYR A 38 -4.86 -3.69 -4.84
N ASP A 39 -3.98 -4.07 -5.76
CA ASP A 39 -4.26 -5.09 -6.77
C ASP A 39 -3.87 -6.47 -6.25
N VAL A 40 -4.88 -7.31 -6.00
CA VAL A 40 -4.66 -8.68 -5.50
C VAL A 40 -4.70 -9.74 -6.61
N GLN A 41 -4.84 -9.34 -7.87
CA GLN A 41 -4.81 -10.29 -8.99
C GLN A 41 -3.55 -11.14 -8.93
N GLY A 42 -3.65 -12.44 -9.20
CA GLY A 42 -2.50 -13.36 -9.19
C GLY A 42 -1.79 -13.52 -7.82
N THR A 43 -2.41 -13.06 -6.73
CA THR A 43 -2.00 -13.47 -5.38
C THR A 43 -2.25 -14.96 -5.23
N SER A 44 -1.18 -15.75 -5.26
CA SER A 44 -1.27 -17.19 -5.03
C SER A 44 -1.82 -17.49 -3.61
N PRO A 45 -2.69 -18.50 -3.45
CA PRO A 45 -3.09 -18.99 -2.13
C PRO A 45 -1.91 -19.33 -1.20
N TRP A 46 -0.73 -19.65 -1.75
CA TRP A 46 0.49 -19.86 -0.96
C TRP A 46 0.88 -18.65 -0.10
N HIS A 47 0.49 -17.43 -0.49
CA HIS A 47 0.75 -16.23 0.31
C HIS A 47 -0.03 -16.23 1.64
N LEU A 48 -1.15 -16.98 1.72
CA LEU A 48 -1.98 -17.04 2.93
C LEU A 48 -1.21 -17.58 4.14
N LYS A 49 -0.14 -18.37 3.96
CA LYS A 49 0.72 -18.82 5.08
C LYS A 49 1.37 -17.65 5.83
N TYR A 50 1.55 -16.49 5.18
CA TYR A 50 2.08 -15.28 5.80
C TYR A 50 0.98 -14.46 6.48
N CYS A 51 -0.30 -14.70 6.14
CA CYS A 51 -1.47 -14.03 6.71
C CYS A 51 -1.95 -14.71 8.01
N THR A 52 -1.03 -15.09 8.90
CA THR A 52 -1.41 -15.57 10.23
C THR A 52 -2.11 -14.44 11.02
N PRO A 53 -2.99 -14.74 11.99
CA PRO A 53 -3.66 -13.72 12.78
C PRO A 53 -2.68 -12.71 13.40
N GLN A 54 -1.55 -13.19 13.94
CA GLN A 54 -0.50 -12.35 14.49
C GLN A 54 0.12 -11.42 13.42
N ASN A 55 0.45 -11.96 12.23
CA ASN A 55 1.04 -11.15 11.17
C ASN A 55 0.07 -10.10 10.63
N VAL A 56 -1.19 -10.47 10.42
CA VAL A 56 -2.25 -9.56 9.98
C VAL A 56 -2.45 -8.45 11.00
N TYR A 57 -2.56 -8.80 12.29
CA TYR A 57 -2.69 -7.84 13.37
C TYR A 57 -1.51 -6.87 13.44
N LEU A 58 -0.27 -7.39 13.48
CA LEU A 58 0.93 -6.55 13.59
C LEU A 58 1.09 -5.63 12.39
N PHE A 59 0.83 -6.13 11.17
CA PHE A 59 0.94 -5.33 9.96
C PHE A 59 -0.11 -4.22 9.91
N TYR A 60 -1.36 -4.56 10.24
CA TYR A 60 -2.43 -3.58 10.37
C TYR A 60 -2.12 -2.54 11.45
N HIS A 61 -1.74 -2.97 12.65
CA HIS A 61 -1.44 -2.09 13.76
C HIS A 61 -0.30 -1.11 13.40
N ALA A 62 0.75 -1.61 12.74
CA ALA A 62 1.85 -0.78 12.27
C ALA A 62 1.39 0.30 11.27
N ILE A 63 0.62 -0.09 10.26
CA ILE A 63 0.24 0.81 9.14
C ILE A 63 -0.89 1.76 9.51
N ILE A 64 -1.86 1.31 10.31
CA ILE A 64 -3.08 2.10 10.54
C ILE A 64 -3.06 2.81 11.89
N ASN A 65 -2.50 2.20 12.93
CA ASN A 65 -2.51 2.78 14.28
C ASN A 65 -1.21 3.49 14.64
N CYS A 66 -0.05 2.98 14.19
CA CYS A 66 1.25 3.56 14.54
C CYS A 66 1.77 4.55 13.49
N PHE A 67 1.52 4.30 12.20
CA PHE A 67 2.01 5.17 11.14
C PHE A 67 1.17 6.46 11.08
N PRO A 68 1.80 7.67 11.03
CA PRO A 68 1.08 8.95 11.08
C PRO A 68 0.44 9.33 9.72
N GLY A 69 -0.08 8.35 8.99
CA GLY A 69 -0.74 8.52 7.70
C GLY A 69 -2.23 8.80 7.82
N ARG A 70 -2.77 9.62 6.91
CA ARG A 70 -4.22 9.88 6.81
C ARG A 70 -4.84 9.07 5.67
N TYR A 71 -5.31 7.87 5.97
CA TYR A 71 -5.98 7.01 4.98
C TYR A 71 -7.40 7.50 4.68
N LYS A 72 -7.65 7.95 3.45
CA LYS A 72 -8.99 8.41 3.01
C LYS A 72 -9.83 7.29 2.43
N ALA A 73 -9.22 6.40 1.66
CA ALA A 73 -9.84 5.20 1.12
C ALA A 73 -8.78 4.14 0.77
N ILE A 74 -9.15 2.87 0.81
CA ILE A 74 -8.36 1.74 0.32
C ILE A 74 -9.27 0.97 -0.64
N HIS A 75 -8.86 0.89 -1.90
CA HIS A 75 -9.57 0.20 -2.97
C HIS A 75 -8.86 -1.11 -3.28
N VAL A 76 -9.50 -2.24 -3.01
CA VAL A 76 -8.99 -3.57 -3.35
C VAL A 76 -9.64 -4.00 -4.65
N ILE A 77 -8.83 -4.21 -5.70
CA ILE A 77 -9.32 -4.65 -7.02
C ILE A 77 -8.96 -6.11 -7.27
N HIS A 78 -9.72 -6.77 -8.15
CA HIS A 78 -9.61 -8.20 -8.45
C HIS A 78 -9.84 -9.08 -7.22
N GLU A 79 -10.87 -8.77 -6.42
CA GLU A 79 -11.19 -9.51 -5.20
C GLU A 79 -11.21 -11.03 -5.46
N SER A 80 -10.55 -11.78 -4.58
CA SER A 80 -10.42 -13.24 -4.67
C SER A 80 -10.81 -13.92 -3.37
N LEU A 81 -11.12 -15.23 -3.41
CA LEU A 81 -11.47 -15.99 -2.20
C LEU A 81 -10.37 -15.93 -1.11
N PRO A 82 -9.06 -16.04 -1.43
CA PRO A 82 -8.00 -15.78 -0.46
C PRO A 82 -8.12 -14.40 0.22
N MET A 83 -8.47 -13.36 -0.53
CA MET A 83 -8.63 -12.01 0.01
C MET A 83 -9.79 -11.91 0.99
N LYS A 84 -10.91 -12.61 0.74
CA LYS A 84 -12.04 -12.69 1.69
C LYS A 84 -11.62 -13.28 3.04
N ILE A 85 -10.75 -14.29 3.03
CA ILE A 85 -10.20 -14.90 4.26
C ILE A 85 -9.35 -13.87 5.02
N VAL A 86 -8.41 -13.21 4.32
CA VAL A 86 -7.55 -12.17 4.93
C VAL A 86 -8.39 -11.01 5.48
N TRP A 87 -9.42 -10.58 4.75
CA TRP A 87 -10.36 -9.56 5.21
C TRP A 87 -11.06 -9.97 6.51
N ASN A 88 -11.59 -11.19 6.58
CA ASN A 88 -12.27 -11.68 7.78
C ASN A 88 -11.33 -11.79 8.99
N LEU A 89 -10.05 -12.09 8.77
CA LEU A 89 -9.03 -12.06 9.83
C LEU A 89 -8.70 -10.63 10.28
N MET A 90 -8.67 -9.67 9.37
CA MET A 90 -8.32 -8.28 9.67
C MET A 90 -9.49 -7.49 10.28
N LYS A 91 -10.72 -7.76 9.83
CA LYS A 91 -11.93 -7.00 10.16
C LYS A 91 -12.18 -6.76 11.66
N PRO A 92 -11.94 -7.72 12.57
CA PRO A 92 -12.12 -7.51 14.02
C PRO A 92 -11.20 -6.43 14.60
N PHE A 93 -10.05 -6.18 13.99
CA PHE A 93 -9.08 -5.18 14.47
C PHE A 93 -9.35 -3.78 13.93
N LEU A 94 -10.26 -3.63 12.96
CA LEU A 94 -10.58 -2.37 12.33
C LEU A 94 -11.61 -1.56 13.12
N SER A 95 -11.32 -0.27 13.31
CA SER A 95 -12.34 0.70 13.73
C SER A 95 -13.45 0.80 12.68
N GLU A 96 -14.66 1.18 13.09
CA GLU A 96 -15.78 1.39 12.17
C GLU A 96 -15.44 2.39 11.05
N LYS A 97 -14.78 3.50 11.43
CA LYS A 97 -14.27 4.50 10.48
C LYS A 97 -13.35 3.90 9.42
N MET A 98 -12.46 2.97 9.78
CA MET A 98 -11.57 2.34 8.82
C MET A 98 -12.30 1.29 7.97
N ARG A 99 -13.21 0.51 8.56
CA ARG A 99 -14.05 -0.44 7.79
C ARG A 99 -14.82 0.27 6.68
N ASN A 100 -15.37 1.45 6.97
CA ASN A 100 -16.12 2.26 6.00
C ASN A 100 -15.24 2.94 4.94
N ARG A 101 -13.91 2.78 5.01
CA ARG A 101 -12.94 3.33 4.04
C ARG A 101 -12.32 2.25 3.16
N ILE A 102 -12.71 0.98 3.32
CA ILE A 102 -12.17 -0.13 2.54
C ILE A 102 -13.25 -0.57 1.56
N TYR A 103 -12.92 -0.52 0.28
CA TYR A 103 -13.82 -0.81 -0.83
C TYR A 103 -13.25 -1.99 -1.61
N PHE A 104 -14.11 -2.93 -1.97
CA PHE A 104 -13.77 -4.07 -2.80
C PHE A 104 -14.43 -3.90 -4.16
N HIS A 105 -13.65 -4.06 -5.21
CA HIS A 105 -14.08 -3.88 -6.60
C HIS A 105 -13.93 -5.20 -7.35
N SER A 106 -14.97 -5.54 -8.10
CA SER A 106 -14.92 -6.72 -8.97
C SER A 106 -14.16 -6.40 -10.25
N ASN A 107 -14.32 -5.17 -10.76
CA ASN A 107 -13.68 -4.71 -11.98
C ASN A 107 -12.82 -3.45 -11.80
N CYS A 108 -11.83 -3.26 -12.66
CA CYS A 108 -10.91 -2.12 -12.57
C CYS A 108 -11.54 -0.81 -13.02
N GLU A 109 -12.50 -0.86 -13.93
CA GLU A 109 -13.20 0.29 -14.51
C GLU A 109 -13.97 1.07 -13.45
N GLU A 110 -14.39 0.42 -12.36
CA GLU A 110 -14.99 1.07 -11.18
C GLU A 110 -14.04 2.11 -10.55
N LEU A 111 -12.72 2.01 -10.77
CA LEU A 111 -11.76 3.01 -10.32
C LEU A 111 -11.91 4.33 -11.08
N LEU A 112 -12.38 4.30 -12.33
CA LEU A 112 -12.50 5.51 -13.16
C LEU A 112 -13.64 6.42 -12.70
N ASP A 113 -14.61 5.89 -11.97
CA ASP A 113 -15.66 6.67 -11.31
C ASP A 113 -15.14 7.41 -10.07
N ILE A 114 -13.98 7.01 -9.54
CA ILE A 114 -13.42 7.47 -8.26
C ILE A 114 -12.15 8.32 -8.47
N PHE A 115 -11.39 8.01 -9.52
CA PHE A 115 -10.10 8.60 -9.84
C PHE A 115 -10.08 9.09 -11.29
N PRO A 116 -9.46 10.24 -11.58
CA PRO A 116 -9.23 10.67 -12.95
C PRO A 116 -8.46 9.62 -13.76
N SER A 117 -8.87 9.38 -15.00
CA SER A 117 -8.20 8.42 -15.89
C SER A 117 -6.72 8.75 -16.12
N SER A 118 -6.34 10.03 -16.07
CA SER A 118 -4.96 10.51 -16.24
C SER A 118 -3.98 10.01 -15.19
N ILE A 119 -4.45 9.62 -13.99
CA ILE A 119 -3.60 9.11 -12.90
C ILE A 119 -3.71 7.60 -12.70
N ILE A 120 -4.60 6.94 -13.45
CA ILE A 120 -4.79 5.50 -13.39
C ILE A 120 -3.94 4.83 -14.48
N PRO A 121 -3.14 3.81 -14.15
CA PRO A 121 -2.38 3.03 -15.13
C PRO A 121 -3.26 2.45 -16.24
N THR A 122 -2.73 2.35 -17.45
CA THR A 122 -3.42 1.75 -18.61
C THR A 122 -3.89 0.32 -18.35
N LYS A 123 -3.12 -0.47 -17.58
CA LYS A 123 -3.51 -1.83 -17.15
C LYS A 123 -4.79 -1.90 -16.30
N TYR A 124 -5.24 -0.77 -15.75
CA TYR A 124 -6.48 -0.65 -14.97
C TYR A 124 -7.54 0.20 -15.71
N GLY A 125 -7.37 0.43 -17.01
CA GLY A 125 -8.32 1.18 -17.85
C GLY A 125 -8.10 2.70 -17.89
N GLY A 126 -7.02 3.21 -17.29
CA GLY A 126 -6.68 4.63 -17.35
C GLY A 126 -5.72 5.00 -18.49
N ASN A 127 -5.11 6.17 -18.40
CA ASN A 127 -4.24 6.77 -19.43
C ASN A 127 -2.78 6.91 -18.98
N LEU A 128 -2.44 6.58 -17.74
CA LEU A 128 -1.07 6.65 -17.25
C LEU A 128 -0.26 5.48 -17.82
N GLN A 129 0.72 5.78 -18.69
CA GLN A 129 1.53 4.75 -19.35
C GLN A 129 2.66 4.20 -18.47
N GLU A 130 3.07 4.96 -17.45
CA GLU A 130 4.18 4.57 -16.60
C GLU A 130 3.81 3.43 -15.65
N SER A 131 4.69 2.43 -15.58
CA SER A 131 4.62 1.39 -14.57
C SER A 131 5.32 1.87 -13.30
N PHE A 132 4.59 1.95 -12.19
CA PHE A 132 5.18 2.23 -10.89
C PHE A 132 5.90 0.99 -10.33
N ASP A 133 7.20 1.09 -10.09
CA ASP A 133 7.98 0.13 -9.33
C ASP A 133 8.44 0.76 -7.99
N ILE A 134 8.08 0.10 -6.89
CA ILE A 134 8.35 0.59 -5.54
C ILE A 134 9.84 0.62 -5.20
N MET A 135 10.63 -0.32 -5.73
CA MET A 135 12.07 -0.39 -5.48
C MET A 135 12.81 0.71 -6.24
N ASP A 136 12.43 0.95 -7.49
CA ASP A 136 13.01 2.04 -8.26
C ASP A 136 12.61 3.41 -7.71
N PHE A 137 11.35 3.56 -7.27
CA PHE A 137 10.91 4.75 -6.55
C PHE A 137 11.73 4.97 -5.27
N LEU A 138 11.83 3.96 -4.41
CA LEU A 138 12.59 4.06 -3.16
C LEU A 138 14.07 4.34 -3.41
N ARG A 139 14.68 3.71 -4.42
CA ARG A 139 16.07 3.96 -4.79
C ARG A 139 16.29 5.41 -5.22
N THR A 140 15.35 5.97 -5.97
CA THR A 140 15.40 7.37 -6.44
C THR A 140 15.21 8.33 -5.27
N ALA A 141 14.16 8.10 -4.47
CA ALA A 141 13.87 8.89 -3.27
C ALA A 141 15.05 8.88 -2.28
N SER A 142 15.71 7.74 -2.08
CA SER A 142 16.88 7.63 -1.21
C SER A 142 18.06 8.48 -1.70
N LYS A 143 18.32 8.53 -3.01
CA LYS A 143 19.38 9.39 -3.59
C LYS A 143 19.07 10.88 -3.42
N GLU A 144 17.81 11.28 -3.58
CA GLU A 144 17.40 12.67 -3.36
C GLU A 144 17.49 13.07 -1.88
N CYS A 145 17.20 12.13 -0.97
CA CYS A 145 17.32 12.37 0.46
C CYS A 145 18.74 12.71 0.90
N GLU A 146 19.78 12.17 0.26
CA GLU A 146 21.18 12.55 0.54
C GLU A 146 21.43 14.06 0.33
N ARG A 147 20.63 14.72 -0.52
CA ARG A 147 20.76 16.16 -0.82
C ARG A 147 19.94 17.07 0.09
N TYR A 148 18.89 16.56 0.72
CA TYR A 148 17.92 17.33 1.52
C TYR A 148 17.84 16.87 2.98
N THR A 149 18.96 16.41 3.53
CA THR A 149 19.04 16.18 4.97
C THR A 149 19.07 17.52 5.68
N VAL A 150 18.23 17.68 6.70
CA VAL A 150 18.42 18.74 7.69
C VAL A 150 19.74 18.41 8.39
N GLU A 151 20.81 19.10 7.99
CA GLU A 151 22.17 18.99 8.57
C GLU A 151 22.98 17.71 8.29
N GLY A 152 22.87 17.09 7.11
CA GLY A 152 23.85 16.06 6.70
C GLY A 152 23.71 14.71 7.42
N ARG A 153 22.67 14.49 8.24
CA ARG A 153 22.43 13.18 8.86
C ARG A 153 21.80 12.23 7.86
N PRO A 154 22.41 11.07 7.56
CA PRO A 154 21.79 10.07 6.70
C PRO A 154 20.44 9.66 7.30
N ASN A 155 19.44 9.43 6.43
CA ASN A 155 18.19 8.80 6.87
C ASN A 155 18.55 7.49 7.57
N ILE A 156 18.25 7.39 8.86
CA ILE A 156 18.42 6.16 9.63
C ILE A 156 17.22 5.26 9.30
N TYR A 157 17.26 4.63 8.13
CA TYR A 157 16.50 3.43 7.80
C TYR A 157 17.38 2.47 7.00
#